data_AF-A0AAU7UC63-F1
#
_entry.id   AF-A0AAU7UC63-F1
#
_cell.length_a   1.000
_cell.length_b   1.000
_cell.length_c   1.000
_cell.angle_alpha   90.00
_cell.angle_beta   90.00
_cell.angle_gamma   90.00
#
_symmetry.space_group_name_H-M   'P 1'
#
loop_
_entity.id
_entity.type
_entity.pdbx_description
1 polymer ?
#
loop_
_entity_poly.entity_id
_entity_poly.type
_entity_poly.pdbx_seq_one_letter_code
_entity_poly.pdbx_strand_id
1 'polypeptide(L)'
;MSNPNPMEARQAKRRKRQAQPGTLEDARALLWKALQRAGDILDSDDDTLSLKAIHAVSQGAAAYARIVEVGELEARLTALEAQAEGAGQLSSRGAA
;
A
#
# COMPACT_ATOMS: atom_id res chain seq x y z
N MET A 1 14.76 -21.27 -17.56
CA MET A 1 15.64 -21.49 -16.40
C MET A 1 14.88 -21.02 -15.17
N SER A 2 14.52 -21.93 -14.26
CA SER A 2 13.81 -21.59 -13.03
C SER A 2 14.73 -20.77 -12.14
N ASN A 3 14.25 -19.65 -11.60
CA ASN A 3 15.07 -18.80 -10.73
C ASN A 3 15.50 -19.62 -9.49
N PRO A 4 16.81 -19.81 -9.23
CA PRO A 4 17.29 -20.67 -8.16
C PRO A 4 16.83 -20.25 -6.76
N ASN A 5 16.41 -18.99 -6.59
CA ASN A 5 15.78 -18.54 -5.34
C ASN A 5 14.64 -17.53 -5.62
N PRO A 6 13.38 -17.98 -5.80
CA PRO A 6 12.25 -17.10 -6.09
C PRO A 6 11.98 -16.07 -4.99
N MET A 7 12.42 -16.34 -3.76
CA MET A 7 12.28 -15.44 -2.61
C MET A 7 13.23 -14.24 -2.70
N GLU A 8 14.50 -14.46 -3.02
CA GLU A 8 15.47 -13.36 -3.18
C GLU A 8 15.05 -12.40 -4.30
N ALA A 9 14.51 -12.92 -5.41
CA ALA A 9 13.99 -12.08 -6.48
C ALA A 9 12.78 -11.24 -6.06
N ARG A 10 11.90 -11.78 -5.20
CA ARG A 10 10.77 -11.03 -4.62
C ARG A 10 11.26 -9.93 -3.69
N GLN A 11 12.22 -10.24 -2.81
CA GLN A 11 12.81 -9.25 -1.89
C GLN A 11 13.54 -8.13 -2.64
N ALA A 12 14.34 -8.46 -3.66
CA ALA A 12 15.04 -7.47 -4.48
C ALA A 12 14.07 -6.53 -5.22
N LYS A 13 12.98 -7.09 -5.78
CA LYS A 13 11.94 -6.31 -6.44
C LYS A 13 11.22 -5.36 -5.47
N ARG A 14 11.00 -5.80 -4.22
CA ARG A 14 10.40 -4.98 -3.15
C ARG A 14 11.32 -3.83 -2.75
N ARG A 15 12.60 -4.09 -2.47
CA ARG A 15 13.60 -3.06 -2.13
C ARG A 15 13.69 -1.99 -3.22
N LYS A 16 13.67 -2.41 -4.49
CA LYS A 16 13.68 -1.49 -5.63
C LYS A 16 12.42 -0.60 -5.68
N ARG A 17 11.24 -1.16 -5.39
CA ARG A 17 9.98 -0.38 -5.30
C ARG A 17 10.00 0.63 -4.16
N GLN A 18 10.52 0.25 -3.00
CA GLN A 18 10.61 1.14 -1.83
C GLN A 18 11.60 2.30 -2.03
N ALA A 19 12.64 2.10 -2.84
CA ALA A 19 13.63 3.13 -3.16
C ALA A 19 13.20 4.09 -4.28
N GLN A 20 12.06 3.85 -4.93
CA GLN A 20 11.61 4.62 -6.08
C GLN A 20 10.57 5.66 -5.63
N PRO A 21 10.66 6.94 -6.06
CA PRO A 21 9.65 7.95 -5.74
C PRO A 21 8.25 7.52 -6.22
N GLY A 22 7.22 7.93 -5.48
CA GLY A 22 5.84 7.53 -5.74
C GLY A 22 5.47 6.23 -5.02
N THR A 23 5.85 6.12 -3.75
CA THR A 23 5.46 5.01 -2.90
C THR A 23 3.95 5.03 -2.62
N LEU A 24 3.40 3.91 -2.11
CA LEU A 24 2.01 3.87 -1.66
C LEU A 24 1.74 4.90 -0.57
N GLU A 25 2.73 5.18 0.28
CA GLU A 25 2.61 6.17 1.35
C GLU A 25 2.57 7.60 0.80
N ASP A 26 3.38 7.91 -0.22
CA ASP A 26 3.32 9.19 -0.93
C ASP A 26 1.95 9.39 -1.58
N ALA A 27 1.43 8.34 -2.23
CA ALA A 27 0.11 8.36 -2.86
C ALA A 27 -1.01 8.52 -1.82
N ARG A 28 -0.90 7.84 -0.67
CA ARG A 28 -1.84 7.96 0.46
C ARG A 28 -1.88 9.38 0.98
N ALA A 29 -0.72 9.99 1.21
CA ALA A 29 -0.60 11.35 1.71
C ALA A 29 -1.17 12.38 0.73
N LEU A 30 -0.88 12.23 -0.58
CA LEU A 30 -1.42 13.10 -1.62
C LEU A 30 -2.95 12.98 -1.72
N LEU A 31 -3.47 11.76 -1.71
CA LEU A 31 -4.90 11.51 -1.80
C LEU A 31 -5.65 12.02 -0.57
N TRP A 32 -5.06 11.91 0.62
CA TRP A 32 -5.61 12.50 1.84
C TRP A 32 -5.75 14.02 1.74
N LYS A 33 -4.72 14.72 1.24
CA LYS A 33 -4.80 16.17 1.02
C LYS A 33 -5.92 16.54 0.02
N ALA A 34 -6.09 15.76 -1.04
CA ALA A 34 -7.17 15.97 -2.00
C ALA A 34 -8.55 15.76 -1.37
N LEU A 35 -8.70 14.74 -0.52
CA LEU A 35 -9.93 14.47 0.22
C LEU A 35 -10.27 15.59 1.20
N GLN A 36 -9.29 16.09 1.95
CA GLN A 36 -9.48 17.25 2.82
C GLN A 36 -9.96 18.45 2.02
N ARG A 37 -9.30 18.72 0.88
CA ARG A 37 -9.67 19.84 0.03
C ARG A 37 -11.09 19.71 -0.55
N ALA A 38 -11.50 18.50 -0.94
CA ALA A 38 -12.86 18.25 -1.39
C ALA A 38 -13.87 18.39 -0.23
N GLY A 39 -13.48 17.97 0.99
CA GLY A 39 -14.26 18.15 2.21
C GLY A 39 -14.57 19.62 2.50
N ASP A 40 -13.58 20.51 2.39
CA ASP A 40 -13.76 21.96 2.58
C ASP A 40 -14.78 22.58 1.59
N ILE A 41 -14.99 21.93 0.45
CA ILE A 41 -15.88 22.42 -0.63
C ILE A 41 -17.33 21.92 -0.44
N LEU A 42 -17.56 20.91 0.40
CA LEU A 42 -18.89 20.33 0.60
C LEU A 42 -19.91 21.39 1.08
N ASP A 43 -19.45 22.34 1.89
CA ASP A 43 -20.28 23.42 2.47
C ASP A 43 -20.43 24.63 1.52
N SER A 44 -20.12 24.46 0.23
CA SER A 44 -20.31 25.50 -0.80
C SER A 44 -21.80 25.76 -1.08
N ASP A 45 -22.20 27.03 -1.13
CA ASP A 45 -23.55 27.47 -1.54
C ASP A 45 -23.84 27.25 -3.05
N ASP A 46 -22.80 26.99 -3.85
CA ASP A 46 -22.97 26.53 -5.24
C ASP A 46 -23.24 25.00 -5.26
N ASP A 47 -24.50 24.64 -5.53
CA ASP A 47 -24.96 23.25 -5.66
C ASP A 47 -24.13 22.41 -6.63
N THR A 48 -23.71 23.00 -7.76
CA THR A 48 -22.91 22.29 -8.77
C THR A 48 -21.53 21.97 -8.23
N LEU A 49 -20.95 22.92 -7.49
CA LEU A 49 -19.64 22.74 -6.87
C LEU A 49 -19.71 21.74 -5.70
N SER A 50 -20.75 21.80 -4.87
CA SER A 50 -20.99 20.85 -3.78
C SER A 50 -21.18 19.41 -4.30
N LEU A 51 -21.99 19.21 -5.34
CA LEU A 51 -22.17 17.88 -5.96
C LEU A 51 -20.87 17.31 -6.54
N LYS A 52 -20.02 18.15 -7.16
CA LYS A 52 -18.70 17.74 -7.63
C LYS A 52 -17.80 17.33 -6.47
N ALA A 53 -17.82 18.06 -5.36
CA ALA A 53 -17.06 17.73 -4.16
C ALA A 53 -17.52 16.38 -3.56
N ILE A 54 -18.83 16.15 -3.43
CA ILE A 54 -19.40 14.87 -2.97
C ILE A 54 -18.90 13.70 -3.83
N HIS A 55 -18.93 13.87 -5.16
CA HIS A 55 -18.43 12.86 -6.08
C HIS A 55 -16.93 12.61 -5.90
N ALA A 56 -16.12 13.68 -5.80
CA ALA A 56 -14.68 13.58 -5.59
C ALA A 56 -14.34 12.87 -4.26
N VAL A 57 -15.04 13.20 -3.18
CA VAL A 57 -14.89 12.52 -1.88
C VAL A 57 -15.23 11.04 -2.00
N SER A 58 -16.33 10.70 -2.67
CA SER A 58 -16.75 9.30 -2.84
C SER A 58 -15.72 8.47 -3.61
N GLN A 59 -15.19 9.03 -4.71
CA GLN A 59 -14.14 8.38 -5.50
C GLN A 59 -12.80 8.30 -4.75
N GLY A 60 -12.40 9.39 -4.10
CA GLY A 60 -11.17 9.48 -3.34
C GLY A 60 -11.16 8.55 -2.13
N ALA A 61 -12.28 8.42 -1.41
CA ALA A 61 -12.40 7.55 -0.26
C ALA A 61 -12.23 6.07 -0.65
N ALA A 62 -12.86 5.65 -1.75
CA ALA A 62 -12.70 4.30 -2.28
C ALA A 62 -11.25 4.02 -2.72
N ALA A 63 -10.59 4.99 -3.36
CA ALA A 63 -9.18 4.86 -3.73
C ALA A 63 -8.26 4.81 -2.50
N TYR A 64 -8.55 5.62 -1.48
CA TYR A 64 -7.77 5.69 -0.23
C TYR A 64 -7.86 4.37 0.54
N ALA A 65 -9.06 3.81 0.69
CA ALA A 65 -9.27 2.52 1.34
C ALA A 65 -8.44 1.41 0.68
N ARG A 66 -8.42 1.35 -0.66
CA ARG A 66 -7.60 0.37 -1.40
C ARG A 66 -6.10 0.53 -1.13
N ILE A 67 -5.59 1.76 -1.05
CA ILE A 67 -4.16 1.98 -0.75
C ILE A 67 -3.82 1.49 0.65
N VAL A 68 -4.69 1.78 1.64
CA VAL A 68 -4.50 1.31 3.02
C VAL A 68 -4.55 -0.22 3.07
N GLU A 69 -5.54 -0.85 2.42
CA GLU A 69 -5.67 -2.30 2.36
C GLU A 69 -4.43 -2.97 1.76
N VAL A 70 -3.91 -2.43 0.64
CA VAL A 70 -2.68 -2.94 0.04
C VAL A 70 -1.50 -2.80 1.00
N GLY A 71 -1.37 -1.67 1.70
CA GLY A 71 -0.34 -1.47 2.71
C GLY A 71 -0.41 -2.49 3.85
N GLU A 72 -1.61 -2.79 4.36
CA GLU A 72 -1.82 -3.83 5.37
C GLU A 72 -1.45 -5.22 4.85
N LEU A 73 -1.82 -5.54 3.60
CA LEU A 73 -1.49 -6.82 2.97
C LEU A 73 0.02 -6.97 2.80
N GLU A 74 0.73 -5.92 2.39
CA GLU A 74 2.20 -5.92 2.28
C GLU A 74 2.86 -6.10 3.66
N ALA A 75 2.31 -5.50 4.72
CA ALA A 75 2.80 -5.68 6.09
C ALA A 75 2.58 -7.11 6.59
N ARG A 76 1.38 -7.69 6.36
CA ARG A 76 1.06 -9.08 6.72
C ARG A 76 1.95 -10.07 5.97
N LEU A 77 2.15 -9.86 4.67
CA LEU A 77 3.07 -10.67 3.87
C LEU A 77 4.49 -10.61 4.43
N THR A 78 4.98 -9.41 4.76
CA THR A 78 6.31 -9.25 5.35
C THR A 78 6.46 -10.00 6.67
N ALA A 79 5.45 -9.95 7.53
CA ALA A 79 5.46 -10.68 8.80
C ALA A 79 5.47 -12.20 8.61
N LEU A 80 4.66 -12.71 7.67
CA LEU A 80 4.63 -14.14 7.33
C LEU A 80 5.95 -14.61 6.71
N GLU A 81 6.54 -13.81 5.82
CA GLU A 81 7.84 -14.10 5.23
C GLU A 81 8.94 -14.18 6.30
N ALA A 82 8.97 -13.25 7.26
CA ALA A 82 9.92 -13.27 8.37
C ALA A 82 9.75 -14.50 9.29
N GLN A 83 8.51 -14.94 9.53
CA GLN A 83 8.24 -16.15 10.31
C GLN A 83 8.72 -17.41 9.57
N ALA A 84 8.53 -17.48 8.25
CA ALA A 84 9.00 -18.60 7.44
C ALA A 84 10.54 -18.69 7.41
N GLU A 85 11.24 -17.55 7.39
CA GLU A 85 12.71 -17.50 7.49
C GLU A 85 13.21 -18.07 8.83
N GLY A 86 12.55 -17.71 9.94
CA GLY A 86 12.88 -18.26 11.27
C GLY A 86 12.61 -19.77 11.39
N ALA A 87 11.55 -20.26 10.76
CA ALA A 87 11.20 -21.69 10.76
C ALA A 87 12.13 -22.54 9.88
N GLY A 88 12.55 -22.05 8.71
CA GLY A 88 13.50 -22.74 7.82
C GLY A 88 14.91 -22.88 8.42
N GLN A 89 15.30 -21.95 9.30
CA GLN A 89 16.59 -21.98 9.98
C GLN A 89 16.66 -23.02 11.12
N LEU A 90 15.51 -23.44 11.66
CA LEU A 90 15.41 -24.53 12.63
C LEU A 90 15.45 -25.91 11.94
N SER A 91 14.84 -26.04 10.76
CA SER A 91 14.85 -27.31 10.01
C SER A 91 16.22 -27.70 9.45
N SER A 92 17.12 -26.74 9.19
CA SER A 92 18.47 -27.00 8.66
C SER A 92 19.50 -27.35 9.74
N ARG A 93 19.20 -27.11 11.02
CA ARG A 93 20.08 -27.47 12.15
C ARG A 93 19.84 -28.87 12.72
N GLY A 94 18.81 -29.59 12.27
CA GLY A 94 18.48 -30.95 12.71
C GLY A 94 19.01 -32.07 11.81
N ALA A 95 19.80 -31.75 10.78
CA ALA A 95 20.34 -32.71 9.83
C ALA A 95 21.88 -32.64 9.77
N ALA A 96 22.53 -32.87 10.91
CA ALA A 96 23.97 -33.06 11.04
C ALA A 96 24.26 -34.17 12.05
#